data_AF-A0A812HUN5-F1
#
_entry.id   AF-A0A812HUN5-F1
#
_cell.length_a   1.000
_cell.length_b   1.000
_cell.length_c   1.000
_cell.angle_alpha   90.00
_cell.angle_beta   90.00
_cell.angle_gamma   90.00
#
_symmetry.space_group_name_H-M   'P 1'
#
loop_
_entity.id
_entity.type
_entity.pdbx_description
1 polymer ?
#
loop_
_entity_poly.entity_id
_entity_poly.type
_entity_poly.pdbx_seq_one_letter_code
_entity_poly.pdbx_strand_id
1 'polypeptide(L)'
;MRKTGRSIAILCLMAFFVSLGGHTAPHYDQHDDHSGEHMLIPPIEGDPKIDVGLARIGWHLFRDKNLSSNGNVSCESCHDLQTNGATKDALTPGVKGTGTRNPPTIFNVSLNYRYLWDASKNSLMKQIDGPLMNPTGMDSSWLVVQDYVRSQPSYQILFTQADNLAVDTENIKLAIVEFLKAMQTPGARFDAFLQGNKHVLNEKEHRGWKVFQEVGCALCHQGKNIGGAMVQHFDYFKEVDSDTGSFLRTEDGMDQYYFRVTSLRNVTQTAPYFHNGRVNTLEDAIQIMAESELGMRLSDRDAADIEAFLHTLTAPRPSILEVFENE
;
A
#
# COMPACT_ATOMS: atom_id res chain seq x y z
N MET A 1 31.99 -51.47 92.72
CA MET A 1 30.67 -52.01 92.34
C MET A 1 29.88 -50.95 91.56
N ARG A 2 29.77 -51.10 90.24
CA ARG A 2 28.62 -50.79 89.35
C ARG A 2 29.13 -50.78 87.90
N LYS A 3 28.64 -51.75 87.12
CA LYS A 3 28.65 -51.84 85.64
C LYS A 3 27.73 -50.72 85.10
N THR A 4 27.85 -50.18 83.88
CA THR A 4 27.66 -50.75 82.54
C THR A 4 28.02 -49.63 81.53
N GLY A 5 28.73 -49.86 80.42
CA GLY A 5 28.18 -50.34 79.14
C GLY A 5 28.48 -49.29 78.05
N ARG A 6 29.43 -49.56 77.15
CA ARG A 6 29.76 -48.72 75.97
C ARG A 6 29.46 -49.53 74.70
N SER A 7 28.58 -49.00 73.86
CA SER A 7 28.23 -49.58 72.55
C SER A 7 29.24 -49.20 71.47
N ILE A 8 29.52 -50.19 70.62
CA ILE A 8 30.38 -50.15 69.44
C ILE A 8 29.54 -49.67 68.25
N ALA A 9 30.07 -48.77 67.42
CA ALA A 9 29.54 -48.47 66.09
C ALA A 9 30.63 -48.64 65.03
N ILE A 10 30.30 -49.43 64.02
CA ILE A 10 31.14 -49.90 62.91
C ILE A 10 31.20 -48.81 61.83
N LEU A 11 32.40 -48.46 61.37
CA LEU A 11 32.65 -47.51 60.29
C LEU A 11 32.77 -48.27 58.96
N CYS A 12 31.82 -48.09 58.04
CA CYS A 12 31.90 -48.58 56.66
C CYS A 12 32.43 -47.46 55.74
N LEU A 13 33.53 -47.74 55.04
CA LEU A 13 34.03 -46.94 53.92
C LEU A 13 33.11 -47.11 52.69
N MET A 14 32.79 -46.00 52.02
CA MET A 14 32.44 -46.01 50.59
C MET A 14 33.28 -44.96 49.86
N ALA A 15 34.01 -45.42 48.84
CA ALA A 15 34.83 -44.63 47.95
C ALA A 15 33.97 -44.00 46.84
N PHE A 16 34.17 -42.71 46.55
CA PHE A 16 33.62 -42.03 45.39
C PHE A 16 34.71 -41.82 44.33
N PHE A 17 34.48 -42.34 43.13
CA PHE A 17 35.29 -42.13 41.94
C PHE A 17 35.09 -40.71 41.39
N VAL A 18 36.19 -40.00 41.11
CA VAL A 18 36.22 -38.72 40.40
C VAL A 18 36.37 -38.99 38.90
N SER A 19 35.43 -38.51 38.08
CA SER A 19 35.56 -38.46 36.62
C SER A 19 35.88 -37.01 36.21
N LEU A 20 37.04 -36.81 35.59
CA LEU A 20 37.48 -35.56 34.98
C LEU A 20 36.94 -35.48 33.55
N GLY A 21 35.89 -34.68 33.34
CA GLY A 21 35.39 -34.32 32.01
C GLY A 21 35.82 -32.90 31.62
N GLY A 22 36.76 -32.79 30.67
CA GLY A 22 37.19 -31.52 30.08
C GLY A 22 36.05 -30.83 29.33
N HIS A 23 35.81 -29.56 29.64
CA HIS A 23 34.86 -28.71 28.94
C HIS A 23 35.61 -27.92 27.87
N THR A 24 35.50 -28.34 26.61
CA THR A 24 35.77 -27.47 25.46
C THR A 24 34.52 -26.63 25.21
N ALA A 25 34.66 -25.30 25.29
CA ALA A 25 33.59 -24.36 24.97
C ALA A 25 33.12 -24.57 23.52
N PRO A 26 31.80 -24.50 23.25
CA PRO A 26 31.30 -24.63 21.90
C PRO A 26 31.70 -23.40 21.08
N HIS A 27 32.24 -23.66 19.89
CA HIS A 27 32.45 -22.66 18.85
C HIS A 27 31.07 -22.14 18.42
N TYR A 28 30.81 -20.85 18.66
CA TYR A 28 29.58 -20.20 18.20
C TYR A 28 29.77 -19.84 16.72
N ASP A 29 29.10 -20.57 15.84
CA ASP A 29 29.03 -20.24 14.42
C ASP A 29 28.10 -19.02 14.29
N GLN A 30 28.58 -17.93 13.70
CA GLN A 30 27.79 -16.73 13.45
C GLN A 30 26.82 -17.01 12.29
N HIS A 31 25.65 -17.52 12.61
CA HIS A 31 24.51 -17.42 11.71
C HIS A 31 24.02 -15.96 11.72
N ASP A 32 24.26 -15.24 10.63
CA ASP A 32 23.59 -13.98 10.29
C ASP A 32 22.08 -14.25 10.11
N ASP A 33 21.36 -14.24 11.23
CA ASP A 33 19.90 -14.32 11.24
C ASP A 33 19.31 -12.91 11.05
N HIS A 34 19.21 -12.48 9.80
CA HIS A 34 18.50 -11.25 9.39
C HIS A 34 16.96 -11.38 9.44
N SER A 35 16.39 -12.40 10.09
CA SER A 35 14.94 -12.60 10.13
C SER A 35 14.16 -11.48 10.83
N GLY A 36 14.83 -10.60 11.58
CA GLY A 36 14.23 -9.44 12.25
C GLY A 36 14.09 -8.18 11.38
N GLU A 37 14.89 -7.99 10.33
CA GLU A 37 14.95 -6.72 9.57
C GLU A 37 13.81 -6.55 8.54
N HIS A 38 13.11 -7.62 8.18
CA HIS A 38 12.02 -7.60 7.18
C HIS A 38 10.61 -7.56 7.77
N MET A 39 10.46 -7.48 9.10
CA MET A 39 9.15 -7.67 9.75
C MET A 39 8.10 -6.60 9.39
N LEU A 40 8.52 -5.42 8.93
CA LEU A 40 7.61 -4.31 8.61
C LEU A 40 7.06 -4.33 7.18
N ILE A 41 7.73 -4.99 6.23
CA ILE A 41 7.35 -4.95 4.80
C ILE A 41 7.25 -6.36 4.22
N PRO A 42 6.06 -6.97 4.24
CA PRO A 42 5.82 -8.24 3.55
C PRO A 42 5.63 -8.06 2.03
N PRO A 43 5.96 -9.09 1.22
CA PRO A 43 5.78 -9.03 -0.24
C PRO A 43 4.31 -9.05 -0.66
N ILE A 44 4.00 -8.57 -1.88
CA ILE A 44 2.75 -8.94 -2.57
C ILE A 44 2.90 -10.33 -3.19
N GLU A 45 2.20 -11.30 -2.60
CA GLU A 45 2.20 -12.68 -3.04
C GLU A 45 1.00 -13.02 -3.91
N GLY A 46 1.27 -13.55 -5.10
CA GLY A 46 0.28 -14.12 -6.00
C GLY A 46 -0.76 -13.14 -6.52
N ASP A 47 -1.64 -13.64 -7.38
CA ASP A 47 -2.78 -12.87 -7.86
C ASP A 47 -3.85 -12.70 -6.75
N PRO A 48 -4.56 -11.57 -6.74
CA PRO A 48 -5.64 -11.35 -5.77
C PRO A 48 -6.76 -12.37 -5.97
N LYS A 49 -7.32 -12.87 -4.86
CA LYS A 49 -8.54 -13.69 -4.90
C LYS A 49 -9.75 -12.78 -5.11
N ILE A 50 -10.40 -12.93 -6.25
CA ILE A 50 -11.56 -12.13 -6.68
C ILE A 50 -12.66 -13.01 -7.27
N ASP A 51 -13.89 -12.49 -7.28
CA ASP A 51 -14.94 -12.93 -8.19
C ASP A 51 -14.76 -12.26 -9.56
N VAL A 52 -14.37 -13.05 -10.57
CA VAL A 52 -14.10 -12.55 -11.93
C VAL A 52 -15.36 -12.02 -12.62
N GLY A 53 -16.53 -12.63 -12.39
CA GLY A 53 -17.79 -12.18 -13.00
C GLY A 53 -18.22 -10.82 -12.45
N LEU A 54 -18.12 -10.66 -11.14
CA LEU A 54 -18.40 -9.39 -10.47
C LEU A 54 -17.36 -8.31 -10.81
N ALA A 55 -16.06 -8.67 -10.87
CA ALA A 55 -15.00 -7.76 -11.30
C ALA A 55 -15.17 -7.31 -12.77
N ARG A 56 -15.70 -8.16 -13.65
CA ARG A 56 -16.01 -7.80 -15.05
C ARG A 56 -17.08 -6.71 -15.13
N ILE A 57 -18.13 -6.81 -14.32
CA ILE A 57 -19.13 -5.73 -14.20
C ILE A 57 -18.43 -4.43 -13.76
N GLY A 58 -17.58 -4.52 -12.73
CA GLY A 58 -16.81 -3.38 -12.23
C GLY A 58 -15.90 -2.75 -13.27
N TRP A 59 -15.23 -3.56 -14.10
CA TRP A 59 -14.40 -3.11 -15.21
C TRP A 59 -15.19 -2.25 -16.20
N HIS A 60 -16.38 -2.70 -16.63
CA HIS A 60 -17.21 -1.91 -17.53
C HIS A 60 -17.68 -0.60 -16.87
N LEU A 61 -18.17 -0.67 -15.62
CA LEU A 61 -18.62 0.50 -14.87
C LEU A 61 -17.50 1.53 -14.67
N PHE A 62 -16.28 1.09 -14.35
CA PHE A 62 -15.14 1.97 -14.08
C PHE A 62 -14.77 2.85 -15.28
N ARG A 63 -15.05 2.37 -16.49
CA ARG A 63 -14.72 3.01 -17.77
C ARG A 63 -15.90 3.78 -18.38
N ASP A 64 -17.11 3.54 -17.91
CA ASP A 64 -18.32 4.12 -18.46
C ASP A 64 -18.48 5.59 -18.06
N LYS A 65 -18.35 6.48 -19.05
CA LYS A 65 -18.44 7.93 -18.84
C LYS A 65 -19.88 8.40 -18.59
N ASN A 66 -20.88 7.60 -18.99
CA ASN A 66 -22.29 7.93 -18.77
C ASN A 66 -22.70 7.84 -17.28
N LEU A 67 -21.81 7.36 -16.42
CA LEU A 67 -21.98 7.48 -14.97
C LEU A 67 -21.84 8.92 -14.47
N SER A 68 -21.17 9.79 -15.23
CA SER A 68 -21.06 11.23 -14.93
C SER A 68 -22.22 12.04 -15.51
N SER A 69 -22.53 13.19 -14.91
CA SER A 69 -23.69 14.01 -15.27
C SER A 69 -23.73 14.51 -16.70
N ASN A 70 -22.58 14.58 -17.38
CA ASN A 70 -22.47 15.06 -18.75
C ASN A 70 -21.88 14.02 -19.73
N GLY A 71 -21.68 12.77 -19.29
CA GLY A 71 -21.16 11.71 -20.15
C GLY A 71 -19.68 11.84 -20.55
N ASN A 72 -18.90 12.74 -19.91
CA ASN A 72 -17.52 13.02 -20.33
C ASN A 72 -16.44 12.40 -19.44
N VAL A 73 -16.77 12.03 -18.20
CA VAL A 73 -15.80 11.56 -17.19
C VAL A 73 -16.21 10.19 -16.64
N SER A 74 -15.23 9.31 -16.49
CA SER A 74 -15.33 8.01 -15.82
C SER A 74 -14.25 7.90 -14.74
N CYS A 75 -14.25 6.82 -13.96
CA CYS A 75 -13.15 6.57 -13.02
C CYS A 75 -11.81 6.44 -13.77
N GLU A 76 -11.81 5.77 -14.94
CA GLU A 76 -10.64 5.62 -15.82
C GLU A 76 -10.10 6.96 -16.33
N SER A 77 -10.94 8.01 -16.41
CA SER A 77 -10.48 9.34 -16.84
C SER A 77 -9.44 9.96 -15.89
N CYS A 78 -9.44 9.55 -14.61
CA CYS A 78 -8.46 9.99 -13.61
C CYS A 78 -7.47 8.88 -13.23
N HIS A 79 -7.87 7.62 -13.43
CA HIS A 79 -7.13 6.43 -13.03
C HIS A 79 -6.85 5.57 -14.24
N ASP A 80 -5.90 6.02 -15.06
CA ASP A 80 -5.61 5.42 -16.36
C ASP A 80 -5.10 3.98 -16.23
N LEU A 81 -5.92 3.05 -16.72
CA LEU A 81 -5.66 1.61 -16.63
C LEU A 81 -4.58 1.16 -17.62
N GLN A 82 -4.31 1.93 -18.68
CA GLN A 82 -3.29 1.62 -19.69
C GLN A 82 -1.87 1.92 -19.22
N THR A 83 -1.73 2.78 -18.22
CA THR A 83 -0.45 3.12 -17.60
C THR A 83 -0.30 2.43 -16.25
N ASN A 84 -0.42 3.18 -15.16
CA ASN A 84 -0.15 2.70 -13.81
C ASN A 84 -1.30 3.00 -12.85
N GLY A 85 -2.54 3.05 -13.35
CA GLY A 85 -3.73 3.31 -12.56
C GLY A 85 -3.88 4.76 -12.07
N ALA A 86 -3.09 5.68 -12.62
CA ALA A 86 -3.11 7.12 -12.32
C ALA A 86 -2.90 7.92 -13.62
N THR A 87 -3.61 9.04 -13.78
CA THR A 87 -3.34 9.98 -14.89
C THR A 87 -1.99 10.68 -14.71
N LYS A 88 -1.43 11.17 -15.81
CA LYS A 88 -0.26 12.05 -15.85
C LYS A 88 -0.61 13.51 -15.53
N ASP A 89 -1.89 13.84 -15.49
CA ASP A 89 -2.35 15.18 -15.13
C ASP A 89 -2.05 15.46 -13.65
N ALA A 90 -1.62 16.68 -13.36
CA ALA A 90 -1.33 17.09 -11.99
C ALA A 90 -2.57 17.02 -11.09
N LEU A 91 -3.75 17.33 -11.63
CA LEU A 91 -5.00 17.44 -10.89
C LEU A 91 -6.11 16.62 -11.55
N THR A 92 -7.01 16.09 -10.73
CA THR A 92 -8.14 15.25 -11.16
C THR A 92 -9.02 15.96 -12.21
N PRO A 93 -9.19 15.42 -13.43
CA PRO A 93 -10.16 15.96 -14.39
C PRO A 93 -11.59 15.65 -13.93
N GLY A 94 -12.53 16.55 -14.27
CA GLY A 94 -13.92 16.41 -13.87
C GLY A 94 -14.88 17.17 -14.76
N VAL A 95 -16.18 16.99 -14.52
CA VAL A 95 -17.23 17.49 -15.41
C VAL A 95 -17.32 19.03 -15.47
N LYS A 96 -16.71 19.73 -14.50
CA LYS A 96 -16.67 21.20 -14.37
C LYS A 96 -15.24 21.75 -14.41
N GLY A 97 -14.28 21.00 -14.96
CA GLY A 97 -12.87 21.38 -15.03
C GLY A 97 -12.01 20.50 -14.12
N THR A 98 -10.88 21.03 -13.64
CA THR A 98 -9.93 20.29 -12.79
C THR A 98 -10.26 20.43 -11.30
N GLY A 99 -10.13 19.35 -10.56
CA GLY A 99 -10.16 19.32 -9.11
C GLY A 99 -8.92 19.95 -8.47
N THR A 100 -8.75 19.75 -7.17
CA THR A 100 -7.69 20.40 -6.37
C THR A 100 -6.55 19.48 -5.95
N ARG A 101 -6.67 18.17 -6.20
CA ARG A 101 -5.68 17.18 -5.79
C ARG A 101 -5.28 16.28 -6.96
N ASN A 102 -4.07 15.75 -6.88
CA ASN A 102 -3.56 14.70 -7.74
C ASN A 102 -4.32 13.39 -7.47
N PRO A 103 -4.83 12.69 -8.49
CA PRO A 103 -5.49 11.40 -8.28
C PRO A 103 -4.44 10.29 -8.05
N PRO A 104 -4.44 9.62 -6.88
CA PRO A 104 -3.48 8.56 -6.62
C PRO A 104 -3.78 7.33 -7.48
N THR A 105 -2.79 6.45 -7.65
CA THR A 105 -3.00 5.18 -8.36
C THR A 105 -4.06 4.31 -7.68
N ILE A 106 -4.87 3.63 -8.50
CA ILE A 106 -5.77 2.55 -8.06
C ILE A 106 -5.07 1.19 -7.96
N PHE A 107 -3.84 1.06 -8.45
CA PHE A 107 -3.08 -0.18 -8.28
C PHE A 107 -2.75 -0.38 -6.80
N ASN A 108 -2.99 -1.60 -6.32
CA ASN A 108 -2.88 -2.01 -4.92
C ASN A 108 -3.79 -1.22 -3.95
N VAL A 109 -4.81 -0.49 -4.43
CA VAL A 109 -5.66 0.36 -3.58
C VAL A 109 -6.39 -0.42 -2.49
N SER A 110 -6.71 -1.70 -2.74
CA SER A 110 -7.36 -2.59 -1.77
C SER A 110 -6.48 -2.95 -0.58
N LEU A 111 -5.17 -2.67 -0.62
CA LEU A 111 -4.24 -2.90 0.48
C LEU A 111 -4.18 -1.72 1.46
N ASN A 112 -4.88 -0.61 1.18
CA ASN A 112 -4.89 0.55 2.05
C ASN A 112 -5.78 0.36 3.28
N TYR A 113 -5.34 0.86 4.42
CA TYR A 113 -6.09 0.91 5.68
C TYR A 113 -7.16 2.02 5.66
N ARG A 114 -6.81 3.17 5.10
CA ARG A 114 -7.71 4.32 4.87
C ARG A 114 -7.64 4.76 3.41
N TYR A 115 -8.62 5.55 3.02
CA TYR A 115 -8.90 5.92 1.64
C TYR A 115 -8.96 7.44 1.50
N LEU A 116 -8.77 7.93 0.28
CA LEU A 116 -8.48 9.34 -0.06
C LEU A 116 -7.14 9.83 0.50
N TRP A 117 -6.74 11.05 0.12
CA TRP A 117 -5.52 11.70 0.64
C TRP A 117 -5.66 12.06 2.12
N ASP A 118 -6.84 12.48 2.54
CA ASP A 118 -7.16 12.90 3.91
C ASP A 118 -7.53 11.76 4.86
N ALA A 119 -7.44 10.50 4.40
CA ALA A 119 -7.78 9.30 5.16
C ALA A 119 -9.23 9.24 5.71
N SER A 120 -10.15 10.06 5.17
CA SER A 120 -11.50 10.24 5.70
C SER A 120 -12.41 9.02 5.51
N LYS A 121 -12.06 8.10 4.62
CA LYS A 121 -12.85 6.90 4.31
C LYS A 121 -12.14 5.64 4.81
N ASN A 122 -12.91 4.69 5.34
CA ASN A 122 -12.41 3.44 5.92
C ASN A 122 -12.78 2.18 5.12
N SER A 123 -13.36 2.32 3.92
CA SER A 123 -13.61 1.23 2.99
C SER A 123 -13.67 1.74 1.55
N LEU A 124 -13.36 0.87 0.58
CA LEU A 124 -13.55 1.16 -0.84
C LEU A 124 -15.02 1.52 -1.16
N MET A 125 -15.98 0.83 -0.53
CA MET A 125 -17.41 1.11 -0.71
C MET A 125 -17.83 2.53 -0.33
N LYS A 126 -17.14 3.13 0.65
CA LYS A 126 -17.36 4.54 1.03
C LYS A 126 -16.47 5.50 0.23
N GLN A 127 -15.32 5.05 -0.28
CA GLN A 127 -14.45 5.90 -1.09
C GLN A 127 -15.13 6.30 -2.40
N ILE A 128 -15.76 5.34 -3.10
CA ILE A 128 -16.38 5.55 -4.42
C ILE A 128 -17.52 6.57 -4.41
N ASP A 129 -18.16 6.83 -3.26
CA ASP A 129 -19.16 7.89 -3.11
C ASP A 129 -18.58 9.28 -3.42
N GLY A 130 -17.34 9.52 -2.96
CA GLY A 130 -16.65 10.80 -3.07
C GLY A 130 -16.55 11.29 -4.51
N PRO A 131 -15.78 10.61 -5.40
CA PRO A 131 -15.59 11.07 -6.77
C PRO A 131 -16.89 11.06 -7.59
N LEU A 132 -17.79 10.10 -7.34
CA LEU A 132 -19.04 9.97 -8.09
C LEU A 132 -20.00 11.15 -7.82
N MET A 133 -20.17 11.52 -6.55
CA MET A 133 -21.11 12.57 -6.15
C MET A 133 -20.48 13.96 -6.07
N ASN A 134 -19.15 14.08 -6.18
CA ASN A 134 -18.47 15.37 -6.13
C ASN A 134 -18.88 16.22 -7.36
N PRO A 135 -19.40 17.44 -7.16
CA PRO A 135 -19.79 18.33 -8.25
C PRO A 135 -18.66 18.74 -9.20
N THR A 136 -17.40 18.68 -8.76
CA THR A 136 -16.22 18.90 -9.59
C THR A 136 -15.58 17.60 -10.09
N GLY A 137 -16.08 16.43 -9.64
CA GLY A 137 -15.70 15.11 -10.13
C GLY A 137 -16.67 14.63 -11.22
N MET A 138 -17.51 13.64 -10.91
CA MET A 138 -18.50 13.10 -11.84
C MET A 138 -19.90 13.74 -11.71
N ASP A 139 -20.15 14.52 -10.64
CA ASP A 139 -21.39 15.29 -10.41
C ASP A 139 -22.70 14.48 -10.55
N SER A 140 -22.66 13.22 -10.13
CA SER A 140 -23.76 12.26 -10.30
C SER A 140 -24.41 11.87 -8.96
N SER A 141 -25.37 10.97 -8.99
CA SER A 141 -25.95 10.34 -7.80
C SER A 141 -26.19 8.87 -8.02
N TRP A 142 -26.17 8.07 -6.96
CA TRP A 142 -26.40 6.64 -7.07
C TRP A 142 -27.77 6.26 -7.62
N LEU A 143 -28.81 7.09 -7.39
CA LEU A 143 -30.12 6.88 -8.01
C LEU A 143 -30.05 6.99 -9.53
N VAL A 144 -29.43 8.06 -10.03
CA VAL A 144 -29.25 8.28 -11.48
C VAL A 144 -28.41 7.16 -12.10
N VAL A 145 -27.30 6.78 -11.44
CA VAL A 145 -26.43 5.68 -11.88
C VAL A 145 -27.18 4.36 -11.92
N GLN A 146 -27.92 4.03 -10.86
CA GLN A 146 -28.68 2.78 -10.81
C GLN A 146 -29.72 2.72 -11.93
N ASP A 147 -30.47 3.80 -12.15
CA ASP A 147 -31.50 3.84 -13.19
C ASP A 147 -30.88 3.73 -14.59
N TYR A 148 -29.76 4.40 -14.82
CA TYR A 148 -28.98 4.24 -16.05
C TYR A 148 -28.51 2.80 -16.24
N VAL A 149 -27.77 2.22 -15.29
CA VAL A 149 -27.22 0.85 -15.39
C VAL A 149 -28.35 -0.16 -15.60
N ARG A 150 -29.47 -0.01 -14.88
CA ARG A 150 -30.66 -0.88 -15.03
C ARG A 150 -31.30 -0.77 -16.41
N SER A 151 -31.23 0.40 -17.05
CA SER A 151 -31.82 0.60 -18.39
C SER A 151 -30.98 0.03 -19.53
N GLN A 152 -29.69 -0.28 -19.33
CA GLN A 152 -28.81 -0.75 -20.40
C GLN A 152 -28.88 -2.28 -20.57
N PRO A 153 -29.21 -2.79 -21.78
CA PRO A 153 -29.23 -4.23 -22.04
C PRO A 153 -27.88 -4.93 -21.77
N SER A 154 -26.76 -4.26 -22.04
CA SER A 154 -25.41 -4.79 -21.79
C SER A 154 -25.18 -5.08 -20.31
N TYR A 155 -25.53 -4.14 -19.41
CA TYR A 155 -25.42 -4.37 -17.97
C TYR A 155 -26.39 -5.44 -17.48
N GLN A 156 -27.64 -5.46 -17.97
CA GLN A 156 -28.58 -6.53 -17.60
C GLN A 156 -28.04 -7.93 -17.89
N ILE A 157 -27.37 -8.11 -19.05
CA ILE A 157 -26.70 -9.36 -19.40
C ILE A 157 -25.57 -9.68 -18.42
N LEU A 158 -24.69 -8.72 -18.14
CA LEU A 158 -23.56 -8.92 -17.23
C LEU A 158 -24.02 -9.29 -15.81
N PHE A 159 -25.02 -8.59 -15.27
CA PHE A 159 -25.59 -8.89 -13.95
C PHE A 159 -26.34 -10.22 -13.92
N THR A 160 -26.98 -10.62 -15.01
CA THR A 160 -27.60 -11.94 -15.15
C THR A 160 -26.56 -13.06 -15.13
N GLN A 161 -25.44 -12.87 -15.83
CA GLN A 161 -24.32 -13.81 -15.88
C GLN A 161 -23.55 -13.92 -14.57
N ALA A 162 -23.51 -12.85 -13.77
CA ALA A 162 -23.00 -12.86 -12.41
C ALA A 162 -24.10 -13.33 -11.44
N ASP A 163 -24.54 -14.59 -11.57
CA ASP A 163 -25.48 -15.25 -10.67
C ASP A 163 -26.84 -14.54 -10.47
N ASN A 164 -27.39 -13.92 -11.53
CA ASN A 164 -28.65 -13.19 -11.47
C ASN A 164 -28.67 -12.08 -10.40
N LEU A 165 -27.54 -11.38 -10.22
CA LEU A 165 -27.45 -10.24 -9.30
C LEU A 165 -28.46 -9.14 -9.69
N ALA A 166 -29.08 -8.54 -8.67
CA ALA A 166 -29.96 -7.41 -8.88
C ALA A 166 -29.16 -6.16 -9.29
N VAL A 167 -29.68 -5.41 -10.28
CA VAL A 167 -29.09 -4.11 -10.64
C VAL A 167 -29.58 -3.05 -9.66
N ASP A 168 -28.90 -2.96 -8.52
CA ASP A 168 -29.11 -1.96 -7.48
C ASP A 168 -27.79 -1.27 -7.10
N THR A 169 -27.91 -0.19 -6.32
CA THR A 169 -26.76 0.62 -5.90
C THR A 169 -25.71 -0.21 -5.16
N GLU A 170 -26.12 -1.18 -4.35
CA GLU A 170 -25.18 -1.98 -3.55
C GLU A 170 -24.34 -2.89 -4.45
N ASN A 171 -24.98 -3.62 -5.36
CA ASN A 171 -24.29 -4.53 -6.28
C ASN A 171 -23.43 -3.78 -7.31
N ILE A 172 -23.86 -2.59 -7.78
CA ILE A 172 -23.03 -1.72 -8.64
C ILE A 172 -21.73 -1.33 -7.90
N LYS A 173 -21.86 -0.90 -6.65
CA LYS A 173 -20.71 -0.53 -5.83
C LYS A 173 -19.80 -1.74 -5.55
N LEU A 174 -20.39 -2.89 -5.22
CA LEU A 174 -19.65 -4.14 -4.97
C LEU A 174 -18.87 -4.57 -6.21
N ALA A 175 -19.46 -4.46 -7.40
CA ALA A 175 -18.79 -4.73 -8.67
C ALA A 175 -17.54 -3.87 -8.87
N ILE A 176 -17.66 -2.55 -8.67
CA ILE A 176 -16.52 -1.62 -8.76
C ILE A 176 -15.45 -1.97 -7.71
N VAL A 177 -15.86 -2.30 -6.47
CA VAL A 177 -14.91 -2.69 -5.43
C VAL A 177 -14.21 -4.00 -5.73
N GLU A 178 -14.91 -4.99 -6.29
CA GLU A 178 -14.30 -6.26 -6.70
C GLU A 178 -13.28 -6.05 -7.81
N PHE A 179 -13.60 -5.17 -8.78
CA PHE A 179 -12.63 -4.73 -9.79
C PHE A 179 -11.41 -4.07 -9.15
N LEU A 180 -11.58 -3.17 -8.18
CA LEU A 180 -10.46 -2.51 -7.49
C LEU A 180 -9.59 -3.48 -6.66
N LYS A 181 -10.15 -4.58 -6.14
CA LYS A 181 -9.35 -5.65 -5.51
C LYS A 181 -8.48 -6.39 -6.53
N ALA A 182 -8.98 -6.52 -7.76
CA ALA A 182 -8.27 -7.16 -8.87
C ALA A 182 -7.05 -6.36 -9.32
N MET A 183 -6.96 -5.07 -8.97
CA MET A 183 -5.89 -4.15 -9.36
C MET A 183 -4.61 -4.30 -8.53
N GLN A 184 -4.33 -5.48 -7.96
CA GLN A 184 -3.05 -5.74 -7.31
C GLN A 184 -1.97 -6.01 -8.36
N THR A 185 -0.75 -5.56 -8.08
CA THR A 185 0.42 -5.71 -8.97
C THR A 185 1.49 -6.58 -8.30
N PRO A 186 1.32 -7.92 -8.26
CA PRO A 186 2.38 -8.81 -7.80
C PRO A 186 3.56 -8.81 -8.79
N GLY A 187 4.71 -9.34 -8.35
CA GLY A 187 5.85 -9.58 -9.24
C GLY A 187 6.83 -8.40 -9.35
N ALA A 188 6.81 -7.45 -8.42
CA ALA A 188 7.91 -6.49 -8.30
C ALA A 188 9.22 -7.21 -7.96
N ARG A 189 10.35 -6.71 -8.45
CA ARG A 189 11.68 -7.27 -8.12
C ARG A 189 11.94 -7.26 -6.61
N PHE A 190 11.45 -6.23 -5.91
CA PHE A 190 11.55 -6.17 -4.46
C PHE A 190 10.74 -7.26 -3.75
N ASP A 191 9.58 -7.66 -4.26
CA ASP A 191 8.82 -8.76 -3.67
C ASP A 191 9.60 -10.08 -3.77
N ALA A 192 10.26 -10.33 -4.89
CA ALA A 192 11.14 -11.50 -5.06
C ALA A 192 12.36 -11.44 -4.12
N PHE A 193 12.91 -10.25 -3.87
CA PHE A 193 13.98 -10.04 -2.89
C PHE A 193 13.51 -10.40 -1.48
N LEU A 194 12.33 -9.92 -1.06
CA LEU A 194 11.72 -10.24 0.23
C LEU A 194 11.40 -11.73 0.39
N GLN A 195 11.17 -12.44 -0.72
CA GLN A 195 11.00 -13.90 -0.76
C GLN A 195 12.32 -14.68 -0.79
N GLY A 196 13.47 -14.01 -0.65
CA GLY A 196 14.78 -14.63 -0.52
C GLY A 196 15.63 -14.67 -1.80
N ASN A 197 15.15 -14.16 -2.94
CA ASN A 197 15.93 -14.07 -4.16
C ASN A 197 16.87 -12.83 -4.11
N LYS A 198 17.94 -12.91 -3.31
CA LYS A 198 18.85 -11.79 -3.06
C LYS A 198 19.54 -11.21 -4.30
N HIS A 199 19.72 -12.03 -5.34
CA HIS A 199 20.40 -11.65 -6.59
C HIS A 199 19.50 -10.91 -7.59
N VAL A 200 18.20 -10.77 -7.30
CA VAL A 200 17.28 -10.00 -8.13
C VAL A 200 17.57 -8.50 -8.09
N LEU A 201 18.25 -8.02 -7.04
CA LEU A 201 18.67 -6.64 -6.86
C LEU A 201 20.18 -6.48 -7.06
N ASN A 202 20.58 -5.38 -7.69
CA ASN A 202 21.98 -4.98 -7.83
C ASN A 202 22.48 -4.21 -6.60
N GLU A 203 23.78 -3.95 -6.53
CA GLU A 203 24.40 -3.27 -5.39
C GLU A 203 23.83 -1.86 -5.11
N LYS A 204 23.45 -1.12 -6.15
CA LYS A 204 22.87 0.23 -6.01
C LYS A 204 21.51 0.15 -5.32
N GLU A 205 20.69 -0.79 -5.73
CA GLU A 205 19.36 -1.04 -5.17
C GLU A 205 19.43 -1.54 -3.73
N HIS A 206 20.40 -2.42 -3.41
CA HIS A 206 20.66 -2.84 -2.01
C HIS A 206 21.06 -1.67 -1.12
N ARG A 207 21.96 -0.79 -1.59
CA ARG A 207 22.30 0.43 -0.85
C ARG A 207 21.10 1.34 -0.68
N GLY A 208 20.28 1.51 -1.72
CA GLY A 208 19.04 2.29 -1.65
C GLY A 208 18.07 1.80 -0.60
N TRP A 209 17.83 0.49 -0.55
CA TRP A 209 16.98 -0.12 0.46
C TRP A 209 17.54 0.10 1.88
N LYS A 210 18.86 -0.08 2.04
CA LYS A 210 19.54 0.18 3.32
C LYS A 210 19.38 1.63 3.78
N VAL A 211 19.68 2.60 2.90
CA VAL A 211 19.54 4.03 3.22
C VAL A 211 18.08 4.34 3.56
N PHE A 212 17.12 3.84 2.79
CA PHE A 212 15.69 4.03 3.03
C PHE A 212 15.25 3.56 4.44
N GLN A 213 15.83 2.47 4.95
CA GLN A 213 15.61 2.01 6.32
C GLN A 213 16.33 2.91 7.33
N GLU A 214 17.62 3.18 7.13
CA GLU A 214 18.49 3.90 8.08
C GLU A 214 18.04 5.34 8.32
N VAL A 215 17.55 6.03 7.28
CA VAL A 215 17.04 7.40 7.42
C VAL A 215 15.60 7.45 7.95
N GLY A 216 14.92 6.31 8.06
CA GLY A 216 13.61 6.19 8.70
C GLY A 216 12.40 6.25 7.76
N CYS A 217 12.57 6.27 6.43
CA CYS A 217 11.44 6.27 5.49
C CYS A 217 10.51 5.05 5.71
N ALA A 218 11.09 3.89 6.05
CA ALA A 218 10.36 2.66 6.32
C ALA A 218 9.46 2.73 7.58
N LEU A 219 9.63 3.71 8.47
CA LEU A 219 8.75 3.89 9.64
C LEU A 219 7.33 4.26 9.21
N CYS A 220 7.19 5.07 8.15
CA CYS A 220 5.90 5.48 7.61
C CYS A 220 5.48 4.63 6.42
N HIS A 221 6.42 4.36 5.51
CA HIS A 221 6.19 3.58 4.30
C HIS A 221 6.40 2.07 4.53
N GLN A 222 5.56 1.52 5.41
CA GLN A 222 5.58 0.10 5.79
C GLN A 222 4.34 -0.67 5.31
N GLY A 223 4.32 -1.97 5.62
CA GLY A 223 3.24 -2.89 5.28
C GLY A 223 3.31 -3.36 3.82
N LYS A 224 2.34 -4.20 3.46
CA LYS A 224 2.30 -4.85 2.14
C LYS A 224 2.31 -3.84 0.99
N ASN A 225 1.79 -2.63 1.19
CA ASN A 225 1.74 -1.58 0.17
C ASN A 225 2.88 -0.54 0.28
N ILE A 226 3.82 -0.71 1.21
CA ILE A 226 4.96 0.22 1.44
C ILE A 226 4.41 1.66 1.60
N GLY A 227 3.51 1.80 2.57
CA GLY A 227 2.57 2.92 2.69
C GLY A 227 1.12 2.43 2.72
N GLY A 228 0.17 3.36 2.74
CA GLY A 228 -1.27 3.09 2.77
C GLY A 228 -1.82 2.59 4.10
N ALA A 229 -0.95 2.22 5.05
CA ALA A 229 -1.31 1.60 6.33
C ALA A 229 -1.53 2.60 7.47
N MET A 230 -1.16 3.88 7.31
CA MET A 230 -1.24 4.88 8.37
C MET A 230 -1.56 6.29 7.86
N VAL A 231 -1.88 7.15 8.81
CA VAL A 231 -2.07 8.60 8.63
C VAL A 231 -0.96 9.29 9.40
N GLN A 232 -0.29 10.26 8.78
CA GLN A 232 0.80 11.03 9.38
C GLN A 232 0.62 12.50 9.08
N HIS A 233 1.18 13.33 9.96
CA HIS A 233 1.35 14.74 9.67
C HIS A 233 2.37 14.86 8.53
N PHE A 234 2.04 15.63 7.51
CA PHE A 234 2.93 15.99 6.41
C PHE A 234 3.51 17.38 6.72
N ASP A 235 4.76 17.64 6.36
CA ASP A 235 5.47 18.89 6.64
C ASP A 235 5.85 19.07 8.12
N TYR A 236 6.37 18.02 8.76
CA TYR A 236 6.77 18.08 10.17
C TYR A 236 7.86 19.14 10.46
N PHE A 237 8.81 19.31 9.54
CA PHE A 237 9.97 20.20 9.69
C PHE A 237 9.95 21.44 8.77
N LYS A 238 9.18 21.41 7.68
CA LYS A 238 9.11 22.50 6.68
C LYS A 238 7.79 22.46 5.95
N GLU A 239 7.07 23.58 5.92
CA GLU A 239 5.82 23.75 5.18
C GLU A 239 6.07 23.70 3.65
N VAL A 240 5.33 22.84 2.96
CA VAL A 240 5.42 22.57 1.52
C VAL A 240 4.10 22.89 0.81
N ASP A 241 2.97 22.94 1.52
CA ASP A 241 1.68 23.36 0.95
C ASP A 241 0.71 24.03 1.94
N SER A 242 -0.24 24.77 1.37
CA SER A 242 -1.41 25.39 1.99
C SER A 242 -2.63 24.46 2.14
N ASP A 243 -2.65 23.29 1.48
CA ASP A 243 -3.68 22.26 1.71
C ASP A 243 -3.40 21.59 3.06
N THR A 244 -4.24 21.93 4.05
CA THR A 244 -4.08 21.47 5.43
C THR A 244 -4.47 20.00 5.64
N GLY A 245 -4.58 19.18 4.60
CA GLY A 245 -4.96 17.77 4.76
C GLY A 245 -6.28 17.57 5.50
N SER A 246 -6.44 16.41 6.15
CA SER A 246 -7.55 15.96 7.02
C SER A 246 -8.87 16.75 7.03
N PHE A 247 -9.97 16.07 6.73
CA PHE A 247 -11.33 16.57 6.99
C PHE A 247 -11.68 16.66 8.49
N LEU A 248 -10.90 16.04 9.39
CA LEU A 248 -11.10 16.24 10.82
C LEU A 248 -10.64 17.67 11.15
N ARG A 249 -11.48 18.66 10.82
CA ARG A 249 -11.59 19.85 11.66
C ARG A 249 -12.17 19.37 12.97
N THR A 250 -11.36 18.75 13.81
CA THR A 250 -11.60 18.87 15.24
C THR A 250 -11.70 20.37 15.52
N GLU A 251 -12.66 20.77 16.34
CA GLU A 251 -12.91 22.21 16.61
C GLU A 251 -11.66 22.94 17.16
N ASP A 252 -10.65 22.19 17.58
CA ASP A 252 -9.35 22.64 18.09
C ASP A 252 -8.23 22.78 17.02
N GLY A 253 -8.45 22.37 15.77
CA GLY A 253 -7.46 22.48 14.69
C GLY A 253 -6.26 21.53 14.79
N MET A 254 -6.26 20.57 15.72
CA MET A 254 -5.11 19.67 15.97
C MET A 254 -4.85 18.64 14.87
N ASP A 255 -5.81 18.40 13.98
CA ASP A 255 -5.71 17.40 12.91
C ASP A 255 -5.34 18.02 11.54
N GLN A 256 -4.88 19.28 11.51
CA GLN A 256 -4.33 19.90 10.30
C GLN A 256 -3.04 19.19 9.84
N TYR A 257 -2.84 19.18 8.53
CA TYR A 257 -1.75 18.57 7.75
C TYR A 257 -1.62 17.06 7.89
N TYR A 258 -2.66 16.36 8.36
CA TYR A 258 -2.66 14.89 8.36
C TYR A 258 -3.10 14.34 7.00
N PHE A 259 -2.25 13.49 6.44
CA PHE A 259 -2.48 12.77 5.20
C PHE A 259 -2.25 11.27 5.39
N ARG A 260 -2.96 10.47 4.59
CA ARG A 260 -2.60 9.07 4.43
C ARG A 260 -1.22 8.99 3.78
N VAL A 261 -0.30 8.25 4.40
CA VAL A 261 0.98 7.91 3.78
C VAL A 261 0.68 7.10 2.52
N THR A 262 1.06 7.59 1.34
CA THR A 262 0.75 6.89 0.08
C THR A 262 1.63 5.68 -0.14
N SER A 263 1.14 4.73 -0.93
CA SER A 263 1.94 3.59 -1.37
C SER A 263 3.11 4.06 -2.22
N LEU A 264 4.28 3.43 -2.03
CA LEU A 264 5.43 3.60 -2.91
C LEU A 264 5.50 2.52 -4.01
N ARG A 265 4.56 1.57 -4.05
CA ARG A 265 4.50 0.60 -5.14
C ARG A 265 4.20 1.30 -6.44
N ASN A 266 4.99 0.97 -7.46
CA ASN A 266 4.94 1.60 -8.78
C ASN A 266 5.13 3.14 -8.79
N VAL A 267 5.70 3.74 -7.73
CA VAL A 267 5.85 5.20 -7.60
C VAL A 267 6.65 5.85 -8.74
N THR A 268 7.57 5.11 -9.34
CA THR A 268 8.39 5.59 -10.47
C THR A 268 7.56 5.86 -11.74
N GLN A 269 6.29 5.43 -11.76
CA GLN A 269 5.36 5.57 -12.87
C GLN A 269 4.10 6.39 -12.53
N THR A 270 4.11 7.13 -11.41
CA THR A 270 2.95 7.94 -10.96
C THR A 270 3.28 9.42 -10.78
N ALA A 271 4.23 9.94 -11.56
CA ALA A 271 4.44 11.38 -11.59
C ALA A 271 3.18 12.09 -12.16
N PRO A 272 2.87 13.32 -11.70
CA PRO A 272 3.59 14.08 -10.68
C PRO A 272 3.25 13.67 -9.24
N TYR A 273 4.11 14.02 -8.30
CA TYR A 273 4.11 13.57 -6.91
C TYR A 273 3.39 14.54 -5.95
N PHE A 274 3.06 13.99 -4.79
CA PHE A 274 2.32 14.61 -3.68
C PHE A 274 0.87 14.93 -4.00
N HIS A 275 0.11 15.29 -2.96
CA HIS A 275 -1.34 15.49 -3.05
C HIS A 275 -1.75 16.62 -4.00
N ASN A 276 -0.85 17.55 -4.30
CA ASN A 276 -1.06 18.69 -5.18
C ASN A 276 -0.51 18.50 -6.60
N GLY A 277 0.24 17.40 -6.86
CA GLY A 277 0.82 17.11 -8.17
C GLY A 277 1.85 18.13 -8.66
N ARG A 278 2.53 18.85 -7.76
CA ARG A 278 3.46 19.95 -8.13
C ARG A 278 4.90 19.50 -8.36
N VAL A 279 5.24 18.28 -7.99
CA VAL A 279 6.62 17.77 -8.05
C VAL A 279 6.74 16.76 -9.19
N ASN A 280 7.59 17.04 -10.17
CA ASN A 280 7.61 16.27 -11.42
C ASN A 280 8.60 15.11 -11.41
N THR A 281 9.63 15.15 -10.57
CA THR A 281 10.71 14.15 -10.56
C THR A 281 10.72 13.39 -9.24
N LEU A 282 11.11 12.11 -9.32
CA LEU A 282 11.19 11.27 -8.13
C LEU A 282 12.34 11.71 -7.22
N GLU A 283 13.44 12.18 -7.81
CA GLU A 283 14.58 12.78 -7.10
C GLU A 283 14.14 13.97 -6.23
N ASP A 284 13.38 14.91 -6.79
CA ASP A 284 12.86 16.06 -6.04
C ASP A 284 11.91 15.59 -4.93
N ALA A 285 11.06 14.61 -5.21
CA ALA A 285 10.14 14.07 -4.20
C ALA A 285 10.88 13.41 -3.04
N ILE A 286 11.96 12.66 -3.30
CA ILE A 286 12.82 12.05 -2.29
C ILE A 286 13.48 13.13 -1.41
N GLN A 287 14.04 14.17 -2.04
CA GLN A 287 14.70 15.25 -1.30
C GLN A 287 13.71 16.08 -0.47
N ILE A 288 12.53 16.39 -1.03
CA ILE A 288 11.48 17.10 -0.29
C ILE A 288 11.04 16.29 0.92
N MET A 289 10.81 14.98 0.77
CA MET A 289 10.44 14.11 1.90
C MET A 289 11.53 14.04 2.98
N ALA A 290 12.81 13.99 2.59
CA ALA A 290 13.89 14.04 3.56
C ALA A 290 13.94 15.38 4.31
N GLU A 291 13.74 16.50 3.61
CA GLU A 291 13.74 17.83 4.22
C GLU A 291 12.51 18.06 5.11
N SER A 292 11.30 17.71 4.63
CA SER A 292 10.03 18.00 5.30
C SER A 292 9.72 17.03 6.43
N GLU A 293 10.04 15.74 6.29
CA GLU A 293 9.67 14.71 7.26
C GLU A 293 10.81 14.27 8.18
N LEU A 294 12.06 14.45 7.75
CA LEU A 294 13.24 14.01 8.51
C LEU A 294 14.16 15.17 8.92
N GLY A 295 13.89 16.40 8.46
CA GLY A 295 14.67 17.58 8.81
C GLY A 295 16.11 17.53 8.30
N MET A 296 16.36 16.75 7.24
CA MET A 296 17.70 16.51 6.70
C MET A 296 17.74 16.66 5.18
N ARG A 297 18.93 16.88 4.64
CA ARG A 297 19.16 16.83 3.20
C ARG A 297 19.98 15.58 2.87
N LEU A 298 19.49 14.77 1.94
CA LEU A 298 20.23 13.59 1.48
C LEU A 298 21.37 14.03 0.57
N SER A 299 22.47 13.27 0.59
CA SER A 299 23.48 13.43 -0.46
C SER A 299 22.91 12.99 -1.81
N ASP A 300 23.43 13.54 -2.92
CA ASP A 300 23.00 13.16 -4.28
C ASP A 300 23.14 11.65 -4.51
N ARG A 301 24.16 11.04 -3.91
CA ARG A 301 24.37 9.59 -3.94
C ARG A 301 23.26 8.84 -3.21
N ASP A 302 22.90 9.27 -2.00
CA ASP A 302 21.89 8.60 -1.19
C ASP A 302 20.50 8.73 -1.82
N ALA A 303 20.18 9.92 -2.36
CA ALA A 303 18.94 10.14 -3.11
C ALA A 303 18.88 9.23 -4.35
N ALA A 304 19.98 9.15 -5.13
CA ALA A 304 20.04 8.29 -6.31
C ALA A 304 20.04 6.79 -5.98
N ASP A 305 20.60 6.37 -4.83
CA ASP A 305 20.54 5.00 -4.34
C ASP A 305 19.09 4.68 -3.91
N ILE A 306 18.40 5.55 -3.14
CA ILE A 306 16.97 5.40 -2.79
C ILE A 306 16.11 5.31 -4.05
N GLU A 307 16.31 6.19 -5.02
CA GLU A 307 15.56 6.16 -6.29
C GLU A 307 15.73 4.81 -7.00
N ALA A 308 16.95 4.27 -7.05
CA ALA A 308 17.20 2.95 -7.61
C ALA A 308 16.41 1.86 -6.87
N PHE A 309 16.35 1.93 -5.53
CA PHE A 309 15.48 1.05 -4.75
C PHE A 309 14.00 1.23 -5.11
N LEU A 310 13.49 2.45 -5.24
CA LEU A 310 12.08 2.69 -5.59
C LEU A 310 11.70 2.12 -6.97
N HIS A 311 12.64 2.08 -7.93
CA HIS A 311 12.45 1.38 -9.20
C HIS A 311 12.20 -0.12 -9.03
N THR A 312 12.71 -0.75 -7.98
CA THR A 312 12.49 -2.18 -7.70
C THR A 312 11.07 -2.48 -7.22
N LEU A 313 10.32 -1.45 -6.77
CA LEU A 313 8.93 -1.53 -6.33
C LEU A 313 7.93 -1.50 -7.49
N THR A 314 8.42 -1.40 -8.72
CA THR A 314 7.61 -1.44 -9.93
C THR A 314 7.32 -2.88 -10.32
N ALA A 315 6.04 -3.19 -10.49
CA ALA A 315 5.53 -4.46 -10.95
C ALA A 315 4.85 -4.32 -12.32
N PRO A 316 4.62 -5.44 -13.03
CA PRO A 316 3.74 -5.47 -14.19
C PRO A 316 2.32 -4.97 -13.87
N ARG A 317 1.59 -4.51 -14.90
CA ARG A 317 0.16 -4.21 -14.80
C ARG A 317 -0.63 -5.43 -14.29
N PRO A 318 -1.76 -5.25 -13.61
CA PRO A 318 -2.60 -6.36 -13.16
C PRO A 318 -2.98 -7.27 -14.34
N SER A 319 -2.67 -8.57 -14.24
CA SER A 319 -2.89 -9.57 -15.30
C SER A 319 -4.35 -9.67 -15.74
N ILE A 320 -5.29 -9.40 -14.83
CA ILE A 320 -6.73 -9.36 -15.10
C ILE A 320 -7.11 -8.31 -16.17
N LEU A 321 -6.33 -7.24 -16.33
CA LEU A 321 -6.59 -6.23 -17.36
C LEU A 321 -6.41 -6.83 -18.76
N GLU A 322 -5.40 -7.67 -18.96
CA GLU A 322 -5.21 -8.38 -20.24
C GLU A 322 -6.41 -9.28 -20.55
N VAL A 323 -7.01 -9.90 -19.54
CA VAL A 323 -8.22 -10.71 -19.73
C VAL A 323 -9.38 -9.83 -20.20
N PHE A 324 -9.66 -8.74 -19.50
CA PHE A 324 -10.80 -7.87 -19.81
C PHE A 324 -10.63 -7.00 -21.06
N GLU A 325 -9.41 -6.72 -21.49
CA GLU A 325 -9.11 -5.99 -22.73
C GLU A 325 -9.28 -6.85 -23.99
N ASN A 326 -9.25 -8.18 -23.84
CA ASN A 326 -9.43 -9.14 -24.93
C ASN A 326 -10.87 -9.66 -25.09
N GLU A 327 -11.81 -9.14 -24.30
CA GLU A 327 -13.27 -9.42 -24.41
C GLU A 327 -13.95 -8.49 -25.42
#